data_AF-A0A6G2D9B6-F1
#
_entry.id   AF-A0A6G2D9B6-F1
#
_cell.length_a   1.000
_cell.length_b   1.000
_cell.length_c   1.000
_cell.angle_alpha   90.00
_cell.angle_beta   90.00
_cell.angle_gamma   90.00
#
_symmetry.space_group_name_H-M   'P 1'
#
loop_
_entity.id
_entity.type
_entity.pdbx_description
1 polymer ?
#
loop_
_entity_poly.entity_id
_entity_poly.type
_entity_poly.pdbx_seq_one_letter_code
_entity_poly.pdbx_strand_id
1 'polypeptide(L)'
;MVYTSLSSKDSNYPYQLNIAHLYGNLMNTYGDNGNILMLKYVAEKLGAHVTVDIVSLHDDFDENHYDIAFFGGGQDFEQSIIADDLPAKKESIDNYIQNDGVVLA
;
A
#
# COMPACT_ATOMS: atom_id res chain seq x y z
N MET A 1 -8.57 11.08 0.73
CA MET A 1 -8.12 11.25 -0.67
C MET A 1 -6.75 10.64 -0.75
N VAL A 2 -6.58 9.68 -1.67
CA VAL A 2 -5.30 9.01 -1.93
C VAL A 2 -4.21 10.03 -2.18
N TYR A 3 -3.03 9.81 -1.58
CA TYR A 3 -1.87 10.67 -1.79
C TYR A 3 -0.57 9.89 -1.72
N THR A 4 0.40 10.35 -2.52
CA THR A 4 1.75 9.78 -2.53
C THR A 4 2.51 10.15 -1.27
N SER A 5 2.84 9.13 -0.48
CA SER A 5 3.60 9.24 0.77
C SER A 5 5.11 9.18 0.54
N LEU A 6 5.55 8.39 -0.43
CA LEU A 6 6.95 8.23 -0.81
C LEU A 6 7.05 8.06 -2.32
N SER A 7 8.12 8.60 -2.90
CA SER A 7 8.51 8.31 -4.27
C SER A 7 10.03 8.19 -4.39
N SER A 8 10.49 7.38 -5.32
CA SER A 8 11.88 7.34 -5.74
C SER A 8 12.29 8.68 -6.37
N LYS A 9 13.56 9.05 -6.22
CA LYS A 9 14.11 10.20 -6.96
C LYS A 9 14.18 9.87 -8.45
N ASP A 10 14.07 10.88 -9.31
CA ASP A 10 14.23 10.70 -10.75
C ASP A 10 15.62 10.12 -11.08
N SER A 11 15.62 8.99 -11.78
CA SER A 11 16.80 8.30 -12.26
C SER A 11 16.43 7.35 -13.40
N ASN A 12 17.41 6.66 -13.97
CA ASN A 12 17.15 5.68 -15.02
C ASN A 12 16.76 4.32 -14.42
N TYR A 13 15.46 4.14 -14.16
CA TYR A 13 14.89 2.88 -13.71
C TYR A 13 14.24 2.14 -14.90
N PRO A 14 14.63 0.90 -15.21
CA PRO A 14 13.98 0.11 -16.26
C PRO A 14 12.54 -0.32 -15.94
N TYR A 15 12.13 -0.29 -14.66
CA TYR A 15 10.80 -0.71 -14.20
C TYR A 15 10.12 0.37 -13.36
N GLN A 16 8.81 0.24 -13.19
CA GLN A 16 7.97 1.04 -12.28
C GLN A 16 7.26 0.08 -11.32
N LEU A 17 7.12 0.49 -10.06
CA LEU A 17 6.31 -0.22 -9.06
C LEU A 17 5.45 0.78 -8.27
N ASN A 18 4.15 0.55 -8.28
CA ASN A 18 3.18 1.28 -7.48
C ASN A 18 2.77 0.43 -6.27
N ILE A 19 2.93 0.99 -5.07
CA ILE A 19 2.62 0.32 -3.81
C ILE A 19 1.46 1.02 -3.13
N ALA A 20 0.36 0.28 -2.91
CA ALA A 20 -0.71 0.73 -2.03
C ALA A 20 -0.33 0.45 -0.57
N HIS A 21 -0.14 1.51 0.20
CA HIS A 21 -0.03 1.43 1.66
C HIS A 21 -1.43 1.61 2.27
N LEU A 22 -2.15 0.48 2.40
CA LEU A 22 -3.51 0.45 2.90
C LEU A 22 -3.55 0.97 4.35
N TYR A 23 -4.31 2.03 4.56
CA TYR A 23 -4.51 2.71 5.84
C TYR A 23 -3.22 3.12 6.55
N GLY A 24 -2.13 3.41 5.84
CA GLY A 24 -0.82 3.70 6.44
C GLY A 24 -0.75 4.92 7.37
N ASN A 25 -1.78 5.78 7.36
CA ASN A 25 -1.97 6.88 8.31
C ASN A 25 -2.59 6.44 9.66
N LEU A 26 -3.20 5.25 9.73
CA LEU A 26 -3.82 4.68 10.93
C LEU A 26 -3.10 3.40 11.40
N MET A 27 -2.67 2.56 10.45
CA MET A 27 -1.97 1.29 10.68
C MET A 27 -0.45 1.49 10.63
N ASN A 28 0.07 2.20 11.63
CA ASN A 28 1.47 2.66 11.66
C ASN A 28 2.21 2.33 12.97
N THR A 29 1.69 1.39 13.75
CA THR A 29 2.28 1.02 15.05
C THR A 29 3.35 -0.06 14.89
N TYR A 30 4.07 -0.35 15.98
CA TYR A 30 5.03 -1.46 16.10
C TYR A 30 6.21 -1.50 15.09
N GLY A 31 6.38 -0.43 14.29
CA GLY A 31 7.46 -0.34 13.31
C GLY A 31 7.12 -0.94 11.94
N ASP A 32 5.86 -1.33 11.71
CA ASP A 32 5.44 -2.01 10.47
C ASP A 32 5.58 -1.16 9.22
N ASN A 33 5.53 0.18 9.34
CA ASN A 33 5.88 1.10 8.26
C ASN A 33 7.33 0.91 7.75
N GLY A 34 8.20 0.25 8.54
CA GLY A 34 9.52 -0.20 8.10
C GLY A 34 9.47 -1.15 6.90
N ASN A 35 8.40 -1.94 6.75
CA ASN A 35 8.24 -2.82 5.59
C ASN A 35 8.09 -2.03 4.29
N ILE A 36 7.36 -0.90 4.30
CA ILE A 36 7.27 0.01 3.14
C ILE A 36 8.64 0.56 2.76
N LEU A 37 9.44 0.98 3.76
CA LEU A 37 10.78 1.49 3.51
C LEU A 37 11.69 0.41 2.90
N MET A 38 11.56 -0.82 3.38
CA MET A 38 12.32 -1.96 2.87
C MET A 38 11.88 -2.37 1.45
N LEU A 39 10.58 -2.41 1.16
CA LEU A 39 10.06 -2.66 -0.19
C LEU A 39 10.61 -1.63 -1.17
N LYS A 40 10.50 -0.35 -0.84
CA LYS A 40 11.06 0.73 -1.67
C LYS A 40 12.56 0.55 -1.89
N TYR A 41 13.31 0.32 -0.83
CA TYR A 41 14.77 0.17 -0.90
C TYR A 41 15.21 -1.01 -1.79
N VAL A 42 14.56 -2.17 -1.63
CA VAL A 42 14.88 -3.37 -2.40
C VAL A 42 14.47 -3.20 -3.87
N ALA A 43 13.29 -2.65 -4.13
CA ALA A 43 12.80 -2.38 -5.48
C ALA A 43 13.72 -1.41 -6.24
N GLU A 44 14.16 -0.32 -5.59
CA GLU A 44 15.14 0.62 -6.17
C GLU A 44 16.45 -0.09 -6.56
N LYS A 45 16.91 -1.04 -5.73
CA LYS A 45 18.11 -1.85 -6.03
C LYS A 45 17.92 -2.83 -7.18
N LEU A 46 16.69 -3.26 -7.43
CA LEU A 46 16.33 -4.12 -8.56
C LEU A 46 15.98 -3.33 -9.82
N GLY A 47 16.09 -2.00 -9.79
CA GLY A 47 15.87 -1.14 -10.95
C GLY A 47 14.42 -0.68 -11.14
N ALA A 48 13.60 -0.67 -10.09
CA ALA A 48 12.25 -0.10 -10.15
C ALA A 48 12.20 1.32 -9.56
N HIS A 49 11.56 2.24 -10.27
CA HIS A 49 11.07 3.49 -9.68
C HIS A 49 9.84 3.15 -8.84
N VAL A 50 9.84 3.53 -7.57
CA VAL A 50 8.76 3.17 -6.64
C VAL A 50 7.93 4.40 -6.33
N THR A 51 6.61 4.25 -6.41
CA THR A 51 5.64 5.22 -5.91
C THR A 51 4.79 4.54 -4.86
N VAL A 52 4.70 5.12 -3.66
CA VAL A 52 3.93 4.58 -2.54
C VAL A 52 2.80 5.54 -2.20
N ASP A 53 1.56 5.10 -2.42
CA ASP A 53 0.37 5.87 -2.08
C ASP A 53 -0.27 5.36 -0.80
N ILE A 54 -0.72 6.27 0.05
CA ILE A 54 -1.61 5.92 1.15
C ILE A 54 -3.03 5.91 0.61
N VAL A 55 -3.68 4.75 0.70
CA VAL A 55 -5.10 4.53 0.38
C VAL A 55 -5.81 4.27 1.71
N SER A 56 -6.63 5.21 2.19
CA SER A 56 -7.14 5.20 3.56
C SER A 56 -8.67 5.23 3.63
N LEU A 57 -9.21 5.67 4.76
CA LEU A 57 -10.65 5.83 4.99
C LEU A 57 -11.28 6.63 3.88
N HIS A 58 -12.40 6.12 3.37
CA HIS A 58 -13.21 6.72 2.31
C HIS A 58 -12.50 6.91 0.97
N ASP A 59 -11.30 6.33 0.79
CA ASP A 59 -10.65 6.20 -0.50
C ASP A 59 -11.07 4.91 -1.20
N ASP A 60 -11.01 4.90 -2.53
CA ASP A 60 -11.15 3.69 -3.32
C ASP A 60 -9.79 3.02 -3.52
N PHE A 61 -9.76 1.68 -3.56
CA PHE A 61 -8.58 0.91 -3.91
C PHE A 61 -8.62 0.55 -5.40
N ASP A 62 -7.76 1.15 -6.22
CA ASP A 62 -7.66 0.84 -7.63
C ASP A 62 -6.86 -0.45 -7.87
N GLU A 63 -7.59 -1.56 -7.95
CA GLU A 63 -7.07 -2.92 -8.16
C GLU A 63 -6.21 -3.11 -9.42
N ASN A 64 -6.25 -2.17 -10.38
CA ASN A 64 -5.49 -2.24 -11.63
C ASN A 64 -4.27 -1.32 -11.66
N HIS A 65 -4.12 -0.42 -10.67
CA HIS A 65 -3.03 0.55 -10.63
C HIS A 65 -1.81 0.07 -9.82
N TYR A 66 -2.05 -0.72 -8.78
CA TYR A 66 -1.02 -1.12 -7.81
C TYR A 66 -0.41 -2.47 -8.14
N ASP A 67 0.90 -2.58 -7.96
CA ASP A 67 1.66 -3.82 -8.14
C ASP A 67 1.83 -4.59 -6.82
N ILE A 68 1.89 -3.86 -5.69
CA ILE A 68 1.98 -4.42 -4.34
C ILE A 68 0.99 -3.69 -3.43
N ALA A 69 0.26 -4.43 -2.60
CA ALA A 69 -0.49 -3.87 -1.48
C ALA A 69 0.15 -4.27 -0.13
N PHE A 70 0.39 -3.29 0.74
CA PHE A 70 0.87 -3.51 2.09
C PHE A 70 -0.20 -3.05 3.09
N PHE A 71 -0.49 -3.91 4.08
CA PHE A 71 -1.46 -3.64 5.14
C PHE A 71 -0.82 -3.95 6.50
N GLY A 72 -0.33 -2.91 7.19
CA GLY A 72 0.37 -3.06 8.47
C GLY A 72 -0.56 -3.27 9.67
N GLY A 73 0.02 -3.32 10.87
CA GLY A 73 -0.69 -3.35 12.15
C GLY A 73 -1.09 -1.98 12.69
N GLY A 74 -2.10 -1.95 13.58
CA GLY A 74 -2.63 -0.74 14.22
C GLY A 74 -3.09 -1.05 15.64
N GLN A 75 -3.55 -0.04 16.38
CA GLN A 75 -4.18 -0.27 17.69
C GLN A 75 -5.64 -0.68 17.53
N ASP A 76 -6.22 -1.28 18.58
CA ASP A 76 -7.60 -1.80 18.56
C ASP A 76 -8.64 -0.75 18.13
N PHE A 77 -8.46 0.51 18.55
CA PHE A 77 -9.39 1.59 18.21
C PHE A 77 -9.36 1.91 16.71
N GLU A 78 -8.19 2.20 16.15
CA GLU A 78 -8.01 2.45 14.72
C GLU A 78 -8.47 1.25 13.87
N GLN A 79 -8.18 0.02 14.31
CA GLN A 79 -8.65 -1.19 13.63
C GLN A 79 -10.17 -1.29 13.59
N SER A 80 -10.86 -0.90 14.67
CA SER A 80 -12.33 -0.89 14.69
C SER A 80 -12.93 0.10 13.68
N ILE A 81 -12.30 1.27 13.50
CA ILE A 81 -12.72 2.27 12.51
C ILE A 81 -12.50 1.74 11.09
N ILE A 82 -11.35 1.10 10.84
CA ILE A 82 -11.02 0.53 9.53
C ILE A 82 -11.97 -0.61 9.18
N ALA A 83 -12.37 -1.43 10.16
CA ALA A 83 -13.29 -2.52 9.95
C ALA A 83 -14.64 -2.08 9.35
N ASP A 84 -15.13 -0.90 9.72
CA ASP A 84 -16.36 -0.32 9.18
C ASP A 84 -16.20 0.18 7.72
N ASP A 85 -14.99 0.56 7.32
CA ASP A 85 -14.67 1.07 5.98
C ASP A 85 -14.29 -0.03 4.98
N LEU A 86 -13.71 -1.14 5.44
CA LEU A 86 -13.28 -2.27 4.61
C LEU A 86 -14.34 -2.82 3.65
N PRO A 87 -15.64 -2.91 4.00
CA PRO A 87 -16.68 -3.37 3.07
C PRO A 87 -16.73 -2.56 1.76
N ALA A 88 -16.41 -1.27 1.78
CA ALA A 88 -16.40 -0.42 0.58
C ALA A 88 -15.26 -0.79 -0.38
N LYS A 89 -14.16 -1.33 0.13
CA LYS A 89 -12.99 -1.78 -0.66
C LYS A 89 -12.98 -3.28 -0.93
N LYS A 90 -13.98 -4.02 -0.41
CA LYS A 90 -14.00 -5.48 -0.44
C LYS A 90 -13.87 -6.05 -1.84
N GLU A 91 -14.69 -5.57 -2.77
CA GLU A 91 -14.72 -6.09 -4.15
C GLU A 91 -13.36 -5.90 -4.83
N SER A 92 -12.78 -4.72 -4.70
CA SER A 92 -11.50 -4.42 -5.35
C SER A 92 -10.30 -5.16 -4.73
N ILE A 93 -10.28 -5.31 -3.40
CA ILE A 93 -9.26 -6.12 -2.74
C ILE A 93 -9.41 -7.60 -3.13
N ASP A 94 -10.64 -8.12 -3.22
CA ASP A 94 -10.89 -9.50 -3.65
C ASP A 94 -10.40 -9.71 -5.09
N ASN A 95 -10.78 -8.85 -6.03
CA ASN A 95 -10.33 -8.92 -7.42
C ASN A 95 -8.80 -8.88 -7.53
N TYR A 96 -8.14 -7.99 -6.78
CA TYR A 96 -6.69 -7.91 -6.74
C TYR A 96 -6.04 -9.21 -6.27
N ILE A 97 -6.55 -9.80 -5.18
CA ILE A 97 -6.04 -11.07 -4.64
C ILE A 97 -6.32 -12.24 -5.60
N GLN A 98 -7.52 -12.32 -6.18
CA GLN A 98 -7.88 -13.40 -7.11
C GLN A 98 -7.10 -13.33 -8.43
N ASN A 99 -6.59 -12.15 -8.79
CA ASN A 99 -5.74 -11.93 -9.96
C ASN A 99 -4.24 -12.03 -9.64
N ASP A 100 -3.87 -12.79 -8.60
CA ASP A 100 -2.49 -13.02 -8.15
C ASP A 100 -1.73 -11.75 -7.72
N GLY A 101 -2.45 -10.69 -7.31
CA GLY A 101 -1.87 -9.47 -6.76
C GLY A 101 -1.03 -9.73 -5.50
N VAL A 102 0.11 -9.03 -5.39
CA VAL A 102 1.07 -9.26 -4.31
C VAL A 102 0.64 -8.50 -3.05
N VAL A 103 0.36 -9.22 -1.97
CA VAL A 103 0.00 -8.65 -0.67
C VAL A 103 1.03 -9.02 0.40
N LEU A 104 1.36 -8.05 1.26
CA LEU A 104 2.04 -8.26 2.53
C LEU A 104 1.15 -7.69 3.66
N ALA A 105 0.72 -8.57 4.59
CA ALA A 105 -0.14 -8.24 5.72
C ALA A 105 0.30 -8.98 6.98
#